data_AF-X1ARM2-F1
#
_entry.id   AF-X1ARM2-F1
#
_cell.length_a   1.000
_cell.length_b   1.000
_cell.length_c   1.000
_cell.angle_alpha   90.00
_cell.angle_beta   90.00
_cell.angle_gamma   90.00
#
_symmetry.space_group_name_H-M   'P 1'
#
loop_
_entity.id
_entity.type
_entity.pdbx_description
1 polymer ?
#
loop_
_entity_poly.entity_id
_entity_poly.type
_entity_poly.pdbx_seq_one_letter_code
_entity_poly.pdbx_strand_id
1 'polypeptide(L)'
;ALSAAINKGNQATKRLMNEAFDAIRKKKYLLELTFISTHKYAPHLDDLIYKTLGFGEGEFRVYHFDRIMQLYYDKMRDFTPSLGVYNLPFVDSDKSIIKTSDYKSWVLTISVEEIRSLVNKYEDKLFRKNVRNFLGKSRTNKKIIETLDKDPAHFWYYNNGITILCDKANIVMEKGYVRLENPQIVNGCQTVKSIQKYDGEVKGEVMVRIIESIDHEFVNFLTLYQNSSNPVRNRDLKSNDPVQIRLKHEFRRQGYYYEIKRGEEYRKMAKKYPALKSEFDDNVIDNELVAKLLVTVRMGPATALSKGSDMFFSDYYDKLFTPNLSTFNCLAPFYLYDVIRDTYRGNTKKFYSFDKDWVFKNRALHYVLAFIYRSIDKSRNWEKDFVSFYGKSTKTGYQRFSRKMEKIINKYFEYIYKTWDEKEYYNTYLQSSKTMKNILTKFGEEISGLDNKTKTIFREVL
;
A
#
# COMPACT_ATOMS: atom_id res chain seq x y z
N ALA A 1 17.59 36.65 -16.33
CA ALA A 1 17.51 36.82 -14.84
C ALA A 1 18.86 36.67 -14.13
N LEU A 2 19.53 35.52 -14.29
CA LEU A 2 20.75 35.22 -13.55
C LEU A 2 21.90 36.17 -13.91
N SER A 3 22.03 36.59 -15.17
CA SER A 3 22.98 37.64 -15.57
C SER A 3 22.75 38.97 -14.84
N ALA A 4 21.49 39.31 -14.52
CA ALA A 4 21.18 40.52 -13.74
C ALA A 4 21.57 40.38 -12.26
N ALA A 5 21.48 39.17 -11.68
CA ALA A 5 21.97 38.86 -10.34
C ALA A 5 23.51 38.82 -10.28
N ILE A 6 24.16 38.22 -11.29
CA ILE A 6 25.62 38.17 -11.47
C ILE A 6 26.19 39.59 -11.59
N ASN A 7 25.53 40.48 -12.32
CA ASN A 7 25.96 41.87 -12.48
C ASN A 7 26.00 42.67 -11.17
N LYS A 8 25.29 42.22 -10.13
CA LYS A 8 25.31 42.82 -8.79
C LYS A 8 26.30 42.15 -7.82
N GLY A 9 26.93 41.03 -8.19
CA GLY A 9 27.93 40.34 -7.37
C GLY A 9 29.31 41.00 -7.41
N ASN A 10 30.17 40.68 -6.44
CA ASN A 10 31.57 41.15 -6.46
C ASN A 10 32.36 40.51 -7.61
N GLN A 11 33.53 41.08 -7.94
CA GLN A 11 34.32 40.68 -9.11
C GLN A 11 34.72 39.20 -9.10
N ALA A 12 35.01 38.63 -7.92
CA ALA A 12 35.35 37.22 -7.77
C ALA A 12 34.14 36.31 -8.05
N THR A 13 32.96 36.65 -7.54
CA THR A 13 31.71 35.93 -7.82
C THR A 13 31.34 35.97 -9.29
N LYS A 14 31.51 37.13 -9.95
CA LYS A 14 31.28 37.27 -11.41
C LYS A 14 32.18 36.33 -12.21
N ARG A 15 33.47 36.31 -11.89
CA ARG A 15 34.46 35.48 -12.59
C ARG A 15 34.21 33.99 -12.37
N LEU A 16 34.03 33.55 -11.13
CA LEU A 16 33.81 32.14 -10.79
C LEU A 16 32.50 31.60 -11.36
N MET A 17 31.43 32.41 -11.40
CA MET A 17 30.19 32.00 -12.06
C MET A 17 30.38 31.87 -13.57
N ASN A 18 31.04 32.82 -14.24
CA ASN A 18 31.31 32.70 -15.68
C ASN A 18 32.16 31.47 -16.01
N GLU A 19 33.19 31.17 -15.21
CA GLU A 19 34.01 29.96 -15.37
C GLU A 19 33.16 28.67 -15.17
N ALA A 20 32.28 28.66 -14.17
CA ALA A 20 31.35 27.55 -13.94
C ALA A 20 30.36 27.38 -15.12
N PHE A 21 29.83 28.47 -15.66
CA PHE A 21 28.94 28.47 -16.81
C PHE A 21 29.60 27.95 -18.08
N ASP A 22 30.82 28.40 -18.36
CA ASP A 22 31.59 27.94 -19.51
C ASP A 22 31.96 26.46 -19.39
N ALA A 23 32.26 25.99 -18.18
CA ALA A 23 32.52 24.57 -17.92
C ALA A 23 31.25 23.70 -18.14
N ILE A 24 30.07 24.19 -17.75
CA ILE A 24 28.78 23.52 -17.95
C ILE A 24 28.43 23.47 -19.45
N ARG A 25 28.60 24.59 -20.18
CA ARG A 25 28.34 24.69 -21.63
C ARG A 25 29.28 23.80 -22.46
N LYS A 26 30.58 23.78 -22.15
CA LYS A 26 31.56 22.95 -22.86
C LYS A 26 31.29 21.44 -22.75
N LYS A 27 30.61 21.01 -21.70
CA LYS A 27 30.23 19.59 -21.49
C LYS A 27 28.81 19.24 -21.97
N LYS A 28 28.14 20.14 -22.71
CA LYS A 28 26.75 19.97 -23.21
C LYS A 28 25.70 19.68 -22.11
N TYR A 29 25.89 20.21 -20.91
CA TYR A 29 24.85 20.12 -19.88
C TYR A 29 23.82 21.24 -20.04
N LEU A 30 22.54 20.89 -19.85
CA LEU A 30 21.45 21.86 -19.73
C LEU A 30 21.44 22.40 -18.30
N LEU A 31 21.46 23.73 -18.14
CA LEU A 31 21.27 24.35 -16.83
C LEU A 31 19.78 24.68 -16.65
N GLU A 32 19.15 24.05 -15.68
CA GLU A 32 17.76 24.29 -15.32
C GLU A 32 17.67 25.08 -14.01
N LEU A 33 17.02 26.24 -14.04
CA LEU A 33 16.75 27.05 -12.86
C LEU A 33 15.39 26.66 -12.27
N THR A 34 15.39 26.16 -11.04
CA THR A 34 14.15 25.77 -10.33
C THR A 34 13.78 26.79 -9.25
N PHE A 35 12.58 27.35 -9.33
CA PHE A 35 11.99 28.20 -8.28
C PHE A 35 11.00 27.41 -7.43
N ILE A 36 11.07 27.51 -6.11
CA ILE A 36 10.20 26.78 -5.18
C ILE A 36 9.56 27.77 -4.21
N SER A 37 8.23 27.71 -4.06
CA SER A 37 7.47 28.55 -3.14
C SER A 37 6.30 27.79 -2.51
N THR A 38 6.04 28.02 -1.22
CA THR A 38 4.90 27.47 -0.48
C THR A 38 3.64 28.33 -0.59
N HIS A 39 3.67 29.40 -1.38
CA HIS A 39 2.51 30.26 -1.63
C HIS A 39 1.69 29.78 -2.83
N LYS A 40 0.40 30.17 -2.85
CA LYS A 40 -0.48 30.00 -4.02
C LYS A 40 0.04 30.80 -5.20
N TYR A 41 0.00 30.21 -6.38
CA TYR A 41 0.58 30.76 -7.59
C TYR A 41 -0.49 31.13 -8.61
N ALA A 42 -0.16 32.07 -9.50
CA ALA A 42 -1.01 32.50 -10.60
C ALA A 42 -0.40 31.95 -11.90
N PRO A 43 -0.93 30.84 -12.47
CA PRO A 43 -0.32 30.13 -13.62
C PRO A 43 -0.10 31.01 -14.86
N HIS A 44 -0.93 32.05 -15.04
CA HIS A 44 -0.79 33.01 -16.14
C HIS A 44 0.53 33.81 -16.09
N LEU A 45 1.25 33.80 -14.98
CA LEU A 45 2.54 34.47 -14.84
C LEU A 45 3.72 33.63 -15.35
N ASP A 46 3.54 32.33 -15.63
CA ASP A 46 4.62 31.49 -16.19
C ASP A 46 5.12 32.10 -17.50
N ASP A 47 4.20 32.43 -18.39
CA ASP A 47 4.47 33.00 -19.70
C ASP A 47 5.17 34.36 -19.61
N LEU A 48 4.78 35.16 -18.62
CA LEU A 48 5.43 36.45 -18.31
C LEU A 48 6.85 36.23 -17.80
N ILE A 49 7.10 35.25 -16.93
CA ILE A 49 8.42 34.94 -16.39
C ILE A 49 9.33 34.38 -17.49
N TYR A 50 8.86 33.44 -18.31
CA TYR A 50 9.61 32.90 -19.46
C TYR A 50 9.99 34.03 -20.44
N LYS A 51 9.04 34.89 -20.82
CA LYS A 51 9.29 36.03 -21.72
C LYS A 51 10.20 37.09 -21.11
N THR A 52 9.98 37.46 -19.85
CA THR A 52 10.76 38.53 -19.17
C THR A 52 12.19 38.09 -18.88
N LEU A 53 12.40 36.81 -18.57
CA LEU A 53 13.71 36.30 -18.17
C LEU A 53 14.50 35.65 -19.33
N GLY A 54 13.83 35.38 -20.45
CA GLY A 54 14.43 34.86 -21.69
C GLY A 54 14.83 33.39 -21.62
N PHE A 55 14.13 32.57 -20.83
CA PHE A 55 14.43 31.15 -20.68
C PHE A 55 13.80 30.32 -21.79
N GLY A 56 14.55 29.38 -22.35
CA GLY A 56 14.04 28.36 -23.28
C GLY A 56 13.28 27.22 -22.58
N GLU A 57 12.65 26.35 -23.37
CA GLU A 57 11.93 25.19 -22.88
C GLU A 57 12.89 24.23 -22.14
N GLY A 58 12.63 23.96 -20.86
CA GLY A 58 13.48 23.12 -20.00
C GLY A 58 14.61 23.83 -19.25
N GLU A 59 14.80 25.14 -19.45
CA GLU A 59 15.82 25.93 -18.72
C GLU A 59 15.28 26.53 -17.41
N PHE A 60 13.96 26.49 -17.19
CA PHE A 60 13.32 27.05 -16.00
C PHE A 60 12.10 26.24 -15.57
N ARG A 61 11.94 26.01 -14.26
CA ARG A 61 10.76 25.39 -13.64
C ARG A 61 10.31 26.14 -12.40
N VAL A 62 8.99 26.16 -12.17
CA VAL A 62 8.37 26.70 -10.95
C VAL A 62 7.60 25.60 -10.23
N TYR A 63 7.87 25.43 -8.93
CA TYR A 63 7.12 24.59 -8.00
C TYR A 63 6.46 25.48 -6.94
N HIS A 64 5.17 25.73 -7.10
CA HIS A 64 4.36 26.49 -6.14
C HIS A 64 3.54 25.56 -5.23
N PHE A 65 2.81 26.10 -4.23
CA PHE A 65 2.06 25.29 -3.27
C PHE A 65 1.23 24.18 -3.94
N ASP A 66 0.37 24.51 -4.90
CA ASP A 66 -0.49 23.51 -5.53
C ASP A 66 0.30 22.45 -6.31
N ARG A 67 1.39 22.83 -7.00
CA ARG A 67 2.25 21.89 -7.72
C ARG A 67 3.11 21.06 -6.77
N ILE A 68 3.55 21.62 -5.65
CA ILE A 68 4.25 20.91 -4.57
C ILE A 68 3.29 19.93 -3.92
N MET A 69 2.05 20.35 -3.62
CA MET A 69 1.03 19.49 -3.05
C MET A 69 0.60 18.41 -4.03
N GLN A 70 0.47 18.72 -5.32
CA GLN A 70 0.26 17.73 -6.36
C GLN A 70 1.42 16.74 -6.40
N LEU A 71 2.67 17.19 -6.51
CA LEU A 71 3.84 16.29 -6.47
C LEU A 71 3.96 15.53 -5.17
N TYR A 72 3.54 16.11 -4.05
CA TYR A 72 3.51 15.46 -2.75
C TYR A 72 2.41 14.41 -2.69
N TYR A 73 1.21 14.69 -3.22
CA TYR A 73 0.13 13.74 -3.35
C TYR A 73 0.51 12.65 -4.33
N ASP A 74 1.04 12.97 -5.51
CA ASP A 74 1.59 12.02 -6.47
C ASP A 74 2.71 11.20 -5.81
N LYS A 75 3.59 11.80 -5.00
CA LYS A 75 4.63 11.06 -4.28
C LYS A 75 4.12 10.25 -3.10
N MET A 76 3.01 10.64 -2.47
CA MET A 76 2.37 9.92 -1.37
C MET A 76 1.40 8.83 -1.83
N ARG A 77 0.81 8.99 -3.02
CA ARG A 77 -0.17 8.09 -3.65
C ARG A 77 0.53 7.15 -4.64
N ASP A 78 1.44 7.68 -5.43
CA ASP A 78 2.25 7.03 -6.45
C ASP A 78 3.75 7.20 -6.11
N PHE A 79 4.23 6.69 -4.95
CA PHE A 79 5.68 6.48 -4.74
C PHE A 79 6.20 5.33 -5.64
N THR A 80 5.94 5.46 -6.93
CA THR A 80 6.45 4.63 -7.98
C THR A 80 7.48 5.52 -8.66
N PRO A 81 8.80 5.30 -8.49
CA PRO A 81 9.77 6.00 -9.32
C PRO A 81 9.34 5.86 -10.78
N SER A 82 9.26 7.00 -11.47
CA SER A 82 8.92 7.09 -12.89
C SER A 82 9.63 5.98 -13.65
N LEU A 83 8.88 5.24 -14.46
CA LEU A 83 9.48 4.25 -15.36
C LEU A 83 10.13 4.92 -16.58
N GLY A 84 9.98 6.24 -16.70
CA GLY A 84 10.48 7.04 -17.79
C GLY A 84 9.78 6.69 -19.10
N VAL A 85 10.50 6.90 -20.19
CA VAL A 85 10.01 6.65 -21.54
C VAL A 85 10.31 5.21 -21.96
N TYR A 86 9.34 4.57 -22.60
CA TYR A 86 9.50 3.30 -23.29
C TYR A 86 8.92 3.40 -24.70
N ASN A 87 9.71 3.02 -25.71
CA ASN A 87 9.21 2.87 -27.07
C ASN A 87 8.81 1.41 -27.24
N LEU A 88 7.51 1.13 -27.33
CA LEU A 88 6.98 -0.22 -27.52
C LEU A 88 6.72 -0.43 -29.02
N PRO A 89 7.50 -1.28 -29.71
CA PRO A 89 7.26 -1.63 -31.11
C PRO A 89 5.92 -2.36 -31.27
N PHE A 90 5.24 -2.15 -32.39
CA PHE A 90 4.00 -2.84 -32.73
C PHE A 90 4.04 -3.42 -34.14
N VAL A 91 3.16 -4.39 -34.39
CA VAL A 91 3.01 -5.03 -35.69
C VAL A 91 2.09 -4.16 -36.56
N ASP A 92 2.64 -3.52 -37.59
CA ASP A 92 1.90 -2.55 -38.42
C ASP A 92 0.90 -3.20 -39.40
N SER A 93 1.07 -4.49 -39.71
CA SER A 93 0.25 -5.20 -40.69
C SER A 93 -1.24 -5.26 -40.34
N ASP A 94 -1.59 -5.18 -39.06
CA ASP A 94 -2.97 -5.36 -38.58
C ASP A 94 -3.75 -4.05 -38.41
N LYS A 95 -3.13 -2.90 -38.73
CA LYS A 95 -3.65 -1.54 -38.46
C LYS A 95 -3.91 -1.30 -36.96
N SER A 96 -4.14 -0.03 -36.59
CA SER A 96 -4.46 0.36 -35.21
C SER A 96 -5.88 0.90 -35.09
N ILE A 97 -6.54 0.61 -33.97
CA ILE A 97 -7.81 1.27 -33.61
C ILE A 97 -7.49 2.38 -32.63
N ILE A 98 -7.93 3.60 -32.94
CA ILE A 98 -7.72 4.78 -32.10
C ILE A 98 -9.06 5.27 -31.58
N LYS A 99 -9.21 5.31 -30.25
CA LYS A 99 -10.30 6.03 -29.57
C LYS A 99 -9.77 7.38 -29.13
N THR A 100 -10.38 8.45 -29.62
CA THR A 100 -9.99 9.83 -29.28
C THR A 100 -10.97 10.53 -28.34
N SER A 101 -12.18 9.98 -28.14
CA SER A 101 -13.15 10.51 -27.19
C SER A 101 -12.75 10.18 -25.75
N ASP A 102 -12.97 11.11 -24.82
CA ASP A 102 -12.70 11.04 -23.37
C ASP A 102 -11.22 10.83 -22.99
N TYR A 103 -10.67 9.67 -23.31
CA TYR A 103 -9.29 9.26 -23.05
C TYR A 103 -8.67 8.69 -24.32
N LYS A 104 -7.54 9.26 -24.75
CA LYS A 104 -6.82 8.74 -25.92
C LYS A 104 -6.39 7.30 -25.66
N SER A 105 -6.81 6.41 -26.54
CA SER A 105 -6.56 4.98 -26.40
C SER A 105 -6.27 4.34 -27.74
N TRP A 106 -5.45 3.29 -27.71
CA TRP A 106 -5.05 2.52 -28.88
C TRP A 106 -5.27 1.03 -28.63
N VAL A 107 -5.65 0.30 -29.66
CA VAL A 107 -5.58 -1.17 -29.68
C VAL A 107 -4.61 -1.56 -30.78
N LEU A 108 -3.57 -2.31 -30.39
CA LEU A 108 -2.43 -2.70 -31.23
C LEU A 108 -2.17 -4.20 -31.09
N THR A 109 -1.65 -4.81 -32.15
CA THR A 109 -1.00 -6.14 -32.09
C THR A 109 0.48 -5.95 -31.74
N ILE A 110 0.95 -6.60 -30.68
CA ILE A 110 2.34 -6.53 -30.21
C ILE A 110 2.91 -7.95 -30.18
N SER A 111 4.17 -8.12 -30.60
CA SER A 111 4.83 -9.42 -30.50
C SER A 111 5.06 -9.79 -29.03
N VAL A 112 4.99 -11.08 -28.72
CA VAL A 112 5.23 -11.58 -27.36
C VAL A 112 6.65 -11.23 -26.87
N GLU A 113 7.61 -11.15 -27.80
CA GLU A 113 8.99 -10.75 -27.51
C GLU A 113 9.11 -9.32 -26.98
N GLU A 114 8.39 -8.37 -27.57
CA GLU A 114 8.38 -6.98 -27.08
C GLU A 114 7.74 -6.87 -25.69
N ILE A 115 6.71 -7.66 -25.41
CA ILE A 115 6.13 -7.76 -24.07
C ILE A 115 7.14 -8.34 -23.06
N ARG A 116 7.93 -9.35 -23.46
CA ARG A 116 9.00 -9.91 -22.64
C ARG A 116 10.08 -8.86 -22.35
N SER A 117 10.49 -8.09 -23.35
CA SER A 117 11.45 -6.99 -23.22
C SER A 117 10.95 -5.90 -22.25
N LEU A 118 9.68 -5.51 -22.38
CA LEU A 118 9.04 -4.53 -21.50
C LEU A 118 9.04 -4.98 -20.03
N VAL A 119 8.62 -6.22 -19.75
CA VAL A 119 8.58 -6.73 -18.37
C VAL A 119 9.96 -7.04 -17.80
N ASN A 120 10.94 -7.42 -18.61
CA ASN A 120 12.32 -7.61 -18.16
C ASN A 120 12.99 -6.29 -17.78
N LYS A 121 12.68 -5.18 -18.50
CA LYS A 121 13.21 -3.85 -18.17
C LYS A 121 12.70 -3.33 -16.82
N TYR A 122 11.40 -3.51 -16.55
CA TYR A 122 10.74 -2.87 -15.41
C TYR A 122 10.38 -3.81 -14.25
N GLU A 123 10.44 -5.13 -14.48
CA GLU A 123 10.11 -6.18 -13.53
C GLU A 123 8.75 -5.94 -12.83
N ASP A 124 8.71 -6.07 -11.50
CA ASP A 124 7.50 -5.86 -10.70
C ASP A 124 7.05 -4.39 -10.68
N LYS A 125 7.92 -3.44 -11.08
CA LYS A 125 7.60 -2.01 -11.11
C LYS A 125 6.54 -1.68 -12.18
N LEU A 126 6.38 -2.55 -13.17
CA LEU A 126 5.41 -2.40 -14.25
C LEU A 126 3.96 -2.67 -13.81
N PHE A 127 3.75 -3.34 -12.67
CA PHE A 127 2.43 -3.77 -12.20
C PHE A 127 1.95 -3.01 -10.96
N ARG A 128 2.57 -1.87 -10.63
CA ARG A 128 2.30 -1.20 -9.35
C ARG A 128 0.89 -0.63 -9.28
N LYS A 129 0.36 -0.08 -10.39
CA LYS A 129 -1.04 0.37 -10.48
C LYS A 129 -2.04 -0.80 -10.60
N ASN A 130 -1.58 -2.05 -10.76
CA ASN A 130 -2.46 -3.22 -10.74
C ASN A 130 -3.03 -3.47 -9.33
N VAL A 131 -4.31 -3.82 -9.24
CA VAL A 131 -4.99 -4.20 -7.98
C VAL A 131 -4.61 -5.61 -7.50
N ARG A 132 -3.96 -6.43 -8.33
CA ARG A 132 -3.51 -7.79 -7.98
C ARG A 132 -2.03 -7.99 -8.31
N ASN A 133 -1.28 -8.55 -7.36
CA ASN A 133 0.03 -9.10 -7.66
C ASN A 133 -0.09 -10.43 -8.41
N PHE A 134 0.98 -10.86 -9.07
CA PHE A 134 1.03 -12.12 -9.78
C PHE A 134 0.70 -13.32 -8.87
N LEU A 135 -0.42 -13.99 -9.18
CA LEU A 135 -0.84 -15.20 -8.48
C LEU A 135 -0.04 -16.42 -8.97
N GLY A 136 1.14 -16.64 -8.37
CA GLY A 136 1.94 -17.88 -8.41
C GLY A 136 1.67 -18.90 -9.53
N LYS A 137 1.42 -20.17 -9.16
CA LYS A 137 0.98 -21.22 -10.11
C LYS A 137 -0.55 -21.25 -10.09
N SER A 138 -1.20 -20.92 -11.21
CA SER A 138 -2.65 -21.02 -11.39
C SER A 138 -2.98 -21.89 -12.62
N ARG A 139 -4.21 -22.42 -12.71
CA ARG A 139 -4.67 -23.17 -13.89
C ARG A 139 -4.60 -22.30 -15.15
N THR A 140 -4.90 -21.01 -15.02
CA THR A 140 -4.79 -20.02 -16.11
C THR A 140 -3.34 -19.86 -16.56
N ASN A 141 -2.39 -19.73 -15.62
CA ASN A 141 -0.97 -19.54 -15.97
C ASN A 141 -0.42 -20.75 -16.73
N LYS A 142 -0.84 -21.97 -16.37
CA LYS A 142 -0.46 -23.20 -17.09
C LYS A 142 -0.94 -23.18 -18.54
N LYS A 143 -2.21 -22.85 -18.77
CA LYS A 143 -2.78 -22.75 -20.12
C LYS A 143 -2.06 -21.72 -20.98
N ILE A 144 -1.73 -20.55 -20.41
CA ILE A 144 -0.99 -19.51 -21.13
C ILE A 144 0.38 -20.03 -21.57
N ILE A 145 1.10 -20.72 -20.69
CA ILE A 145 2.40 -21.32 -21.01
C ILE A 145 2.25 -22.43 -22.05
N GLU A 146 1.24 -23.28 -21.94
CA GLU A 146 0.94 -24.32 -22.93
C GLU A 146 0.65 -23.74 -24.31
N THR A 147 -0.07 -22.61 -24.40
CA THR A 147 -0.28 -21.92 -25.68
C THR A 147 1.03 -21.37 -26.25
N LEU A 148 1.89 -20.73 -25.43
CA LEU A 148 3.20 -20.26 -25.90
C LEU A 148 4.05 -21.40 -26.48
N ASP A 149 3.98 -22.58 -25.85
CA ASP A 149 4.80 -23.73 -26.19
C ASP A 149 4.29 -24.52 -27.40
N LYS A 150 2.98 -24.77 -27.45
CA LYS A 150 2.37 -25.69 -28.44
C LYS A 150 1.67 -25.00 -29.58
N ASP A 151 1.19 -23.78 -29.36
CA ASP A 151 0.33 -23.07 -30.32
C ASP A 151 0.52 -21.54 -30.29
N PRO A 152 1.76 -21.03 -30.48
CA PRO A 152 2.05 -19.61 -30.38
C PRO A 152 1.33 -18.76 -31.44
N ALA A 153 0.99 -19.35 -32.60
CA ALA A 153 0.23 -18.67 -33.65
C ALA A 153 -1.18 -18.25 -33.19
N HIS A 154 -1.80 -19.02 -32.29
CA HIS A 154 -3.11 -18.69 -31.76
C HIS A 154 -3.06 -17.90 -30.43
N PHE A 155 -1.86 -17.50 -29.97
CA PHE A 155 -1.69 -16.80 -28.70
C PHE A 155 -2.51 -15.50 -28.64
N TRP A 156 -2.61 -14.78 -29.76
CA TRP A 156 -3.40 -13.54 -29.87
C TRP A 156 -4.88 -13.77 -29.56
N TYR A 157 -5.42 -14.92 -30.02
CA TYR A 157 -6.84 -15.25 -29.92
C TYR A 157 -7.24 -15.84 -28.57
N TYR A 158 -6.35 -16.64 -27.96
CA TYR A 158 -6.68 -17.34 -26.70
C TYR A 158 -6.45 -16.50 -25.44
N ASN A 159 -5.70 -15.40 -25.53
CA ASN A 159 -5.46 -14.51 -24.40
C ASN A 159 -6.42 -13.31 -24.42
N ASN A 160 -6.86 -12.88 -23.23
CA ASN A 160 -7.73 -11.70 -23.06
C ASN A 160 -7.05 -10.35 -23.39
N GLY A 161 -5.81 -10.37 -23.88
CA GLY A 161 -4.98 -9.20 -24.14
C GLY A 161 -4.34 -8.58 -22.89
N ILE A 162 -3.62 -7.48 -23.10
CA ILE A 162 -2.92 -6.70 -22.07
C ILE A 162 -3.46 -5.27 -22.11
N THR A 163 -3.70 -4.65 -20.96
CA THR A 163 -3.96 -3.20 -20.89
C THR A 163 -2.81 -2.48 -20.23
N ILE A 164 -2.22 -1.53 -20.96
CA ILE A 164 -1.17 -0.63 -20.51
C ILE A 164 -1.79 0.76 -20.31
N LEU A 165 -1.74 1.24 -19.08
CA LEU A 165 -1.98 2.63 -18.74
C LEU A 165 -0.66 3.41 -18.84
N CYS A 166 -0.68 4.63 -19.34
CA CYS A 166 0.48 5.51 -19.37
C CYS A 166 0.04 6.96 -19.15
N ASP A 167 0.98 7.80 -18.72
CA ASP A 167 0.71 9.22 -18.51
C ASP A 167 0.57 9.95 -19.85
N LYS A 168 1.31 9.48 -20.87
CA LYS A 168 1.28 9.99 -22.24
C LYS A 168 1.61 8.90 -23.24
N ALA A 169 0.91 8.86 -24.37
CA ALA A 169 1.19 7.96 -25.49
C ALA A 169 1.18 8.71 -26.82
N ASN A 170 2.23 8.49 -27.62
CA ASN A 170 2.32 9.01 -28.99
C ASN A 170 2.68 7.88 -29.94
N ILE A 171 1.81 7.58 -30.90
CA ILE A 171 2.12 6.60 -31.96
C ILE A 171 3.05 7.23 -32.99
N VAL A 172 4.13 6.53 -33.31
CA VAL A 172 5.12 6.93 -34.31
C VAL A 172 5.06 5.90 -35.45
N MET A 173 4.03 6.02 -36.28
CA MET A 173 3.71 5.07 -37.36
C MET A 173 4.92 4.81 -38.28
N GLU A 174 5.61 5.87 -38.71
CA GLU A 174 6.79 5.78 -39.58
C GLU A 174 7.92 4.91 -39.02
N LYS A 175 7.97 4.74 -37.70
CA LYS A 175 9.01 3.96 -37.00
C LYS A 175 8.46 2.68 -36.37
N GLY A 176 7.18 2.37 -36.54
CA GLY A 176 6.55 1.14 -36.06
C GLY A 176 6.54 1.00 -34.53
N TYR A 177 6.47 2.09 -33.77
CA TYR A 177 6.38 2.02 -32.30
C TYR A 177 5.44 3.06 -31.70
N VAL A 178 5.02 2.82 -30.46
CA VAL A 178 4.31 3.79 -29.62
C VAL A 178 5.24 4.26 -28.50
N ARG A 179 5.37 5.57 -28.32
CA ARG A 179 6.16 6.17 -27.23
C ARG A 179 5.28 6.31 -25.99
N LEU A 180 5.59 5.57 -24.94
CA LEU A 180 4.86 5.54 -23.67
C LEU A 180 5.67 6.27 -22.59
N GLU A 181 5.01 7.15 -21.84
CA GLU A 181 5.56 7.74 -20.61
C GLU A 181 4.95 7.04 -19.39
N ASN A 182 5.80 6.51 -18.51
CA ASN A 182 5.40 5.81 -17.28
C ASN A 182 4.40 4.65 -17.50
N PRO A 183 4.71 3.65 -18.34
CA PRO A 183 3.80 2.55 -18.62
C PRO A 183 3.48 1.73 -17.36
N GLN A 184 2.23 1.30 -17.20
CA GLN A 184 1.75 0.45 -16.11
C GLN A 184 0.74 -0.58 -16.63
N ILE A 185 0.99 -1.86 -16.37
CA ILE A 185 0.08 -2.94 -16.76
C ILE A 185 -1.04 -3.08 -15.72
N VAL A 186 -2.24 -2.64 -16.09
CA VAL A 186 -3.45 -2.66 -15.24
C VAL A 186 -4.33 -3.90 -15.50
N ASN A 187 -4.14 -4.58 -16.64
CA ASN A 187 -4.70 -5.91 -16.95
C ASN A 187 -3.69 -6.75 -17.75
N GLY A 188 -3.67 -8.06 -17.55
CA GLY A 188 -2.77 -8.99 -18.23
C GLY A 188 -1.56 -9.42 -17.41
N CYS A 189 -1.55 -9.17 -16.08
CA CYS A 189 -0.40 -9.50 -15.22
C CYS A 189 -0.01 -11.00 -15.29
N GLN A 190 -0.99 -11.90 -15.34
CA GLN A 190 -0.74 -13.33 -15.51
C GLN A 190 -0.10 -13.65 -16.87
N THR A 191 -0.66 -13.12 -17.96
CA THR A 191 -0.13 -13.28 -19.32
C THR A 191 1.31 -12.78 -19.41
N VAL A 192 1.58 -11.55 -18.96
CA VAL A 192 2.90 -10.92 -19.05
C VAL A 192 3.94 -11.66 -18.19
N LYS A 193 3.56 -12.11 -16.98
CA LYS A 193 4.47 -12.88 -16.12
C LYS A 193 4.67 -14.32 -16.57
N SER A 194 3.68 -14.93 -17.23
CA SER A 194 3.86 -16.22 -17.89
C SER A 194 4.82 -16.09 -19.08
N ILE A 195 4.66 -15.04 -19.89
CA ILE A 195 5.61 -14.69 -20.96
C ILE A 195 7.01 -14.47 -20.39
N GLN A 196 7.14 -13.75 -19.26
CA GLN A 196 8.44 -13.51 -18.62
C GLN A 196 9.15 -14.80 -18.17
N LYS A 197 8.38 -15.78 -17.67
CA LYS A 197 8.90 -17.00 -17.03
C LYS A 197 9.00 -18.20 -17.96
N TYR A 198 8.52 -18.09 -19.19
CA TYR A 198 8.62 -19.17 -20.15
C TYR A 198 10.08 -19.30 -20.61
N ASP A 199 10.71 -20.46 -20.43
CA ASP A 199 12.14 -20.61 -20.73
C ASP A 199 12.42 -20.81 -22.24
N GLY A 200 11.37 -21.06 -23.04
CA GLY A 200 11.47 -21.23 -24.49
C GLY A 200 11.53 -19.92 -25.29
N GLU A 201 11.68 -20.10 -26.60
CA GLU A 201 11.62 -19.03 -27.59
C GLU A 201 10.20 -18.44 -27.62
N VAL A 202 10.07 -17.13 -27.43
CA VAL A 202 8.77 -16.47 -27.46
C VAL A 202 8.36 -16.14 -28.88
N LYS A 203 7.35 -16.87 -29.36
CA LYS A 203 6.71 -16.62 -30.65
C LYS A 203 5.27 -16.21 -30.47
N GLY A 204 4.73 -15.56 -31.50
CA GLY A 204 3.35 -15.13 -31.55
C GLY A 204 3.14 -13.69 -31.11
N GLU A 205 1.86 -13.33 -31.05
CA GLU A 205 1.41 -11.95 -30.89
C GLU A 205 0.30 -11.87 -29.85
N VAL A 206 0.10 -10.68 -29.29
CA VAL A 206 -0.93 -10.43 -28.29
C VAL A 206 -1.58 -9.07 -28.52
N MET A 207 -2.89 -9.01 -28.31
CA MET A 207 -3.64 -7.76 -28.33
C MET A 207 -3.26 -6.89 -27.13
N VAL A 208 -2.88 -5.65 -27.39
CA VAL A 208 -2.55 -4.66 -26.35
C VAL A 208 -3.44 -3.44 -26.50
N ARG A 209 -4.10 -3.08 -25.41
CA ARG A 209 -4.82 -1.82 -25.26
C ARG A 209 -3.95 -0.82 -24.50
N ILE A 210 -3.69 0.32 -25.10
CA ILE A 210 -2.98 1.43 -24.45
C ILE A 210 -4.01 2.51 -24.11
N ILE A 211 -3.94 3.05 -22.90
CA ILE A 211 -4.81 4.12 -22.42
C ILE A 211 -3.91 5.23 -21.87
N GLU A 212 -4.06 6.44 -22.40
CA GLU A 212 -3.45 7.65 -21.86
C GLU A 212 -4.39 8.27 -20.83
N SER A 213 -3.95 8.30 -19.56
CA SER A 213 -4.66 9.05 -18.53
C SER A 213 -3.79 9.29 -17.31
N ILE A 214 -3.83 10.52 -16.82
CA ILE A 214 -3.34 10.91 -15.48
C ILE A 214 -4.50 11.12 -14.49
N ASP A 215 -5.75 10.89 -14.91
CA ASP A 215 -6.91 10.96 -14.03
C ASP A 215 -6.96 9.72 -13.11
N HIS A 216 -6.60 9.93 -11.86
CA HIS A 216 -6.56 8.88 -10.85
C HIS A 216 -7.90 8.22 -10.57
N GLU A 217 -9.01 8.95 -10.62
CA GLU A 217 -10.33 8.38 -10.35
C GLU A 217 -10.71 7.40 -11.46
N PHE A 218 -10.55 7.83 -12.71
CA PHE A 218 -10.69 6.96 -13.87
C PHE A 218 -9.74 5.76 -13.81
N VAL A 219 -8.47 5.95 -13.49
CA VAL A 219 -7.47 4.88 -13.39
C VAL A 219 -7.86 3.84 -12.34
N ASN A 220 -8.36 4.29 -11.19
CA ASN A 220 -8.89 3.40 -10.18
C ASN A 220 -10.06 2.61 -10.76
N PHE A 221 -11.13 3.27 -11.24
CA PHE A 221 -12.28 2.58 -11.82
C PHE A 221 -11.92 1.62 -12.95
N LEU A 222 -11.07 2.03 -13.89
CA LEU A 222 -10.56 1.19 -14.97
C LEU A 222 -9.93 -0.09 -14.39
N THR A 223 -9.07 0.04 -13.39
CA THR A 223 -8.43 -1.10 -12.76
C THR A 223 -9.44 -1.99 -12.03
N LEU A 224 -10.47 -1.41 -11.39
CA LEU A 224 -11.55 -2.18 -10.76
C LEU A 224 -12.35 -2.99 -11.79
N TYR A 225 -12.84 -2.32 -12.85
CA TYR A 225 -13.68 -2.94 -13.88
C TYR A 225 -12.93 -3.99 -14.68
N GLN A 226 -11.66 -3.75 -15.02
CA GLN A 226 -10.86 -4.72 -15.77
C GLN A 226 -10.52 -5.99 -14.97
N ASN A 227 -10.57 -5.93 -13.63
CA ASN A 227 -10.27 -7.07 -12.77
C ASN A 227 -11.52 -7.85 -12.30
N SER A 228 -12.71 -7.41 -12.73
CA SER A 228 -14.03 -7.91 -12.29
C SER A 228 -14.40 -9.33 -12.77
N SER A 229 -13.71 -9.89 -13.77
CA SER A 229 -13.95 -11.27 -14.26
C SER A 229 -13.60 -12.37 -13.24
N ASN A 230 -12.99 -12.03 -12.10
CA ASN A 230 -12.87 -12.85 -10.89
C ASN A 230 -13.24 -11.97 -9.68
N PRO A 231 -13.93 -12.47 -8.63
CA PRO A 231 -14.34 -11.64 -7.50
C PRO A 231 -13.14 -10.89 -6.90
N VAL A 232 -13.13 -9.56 -7.01
CA VAL A 232 -12.13 -8.70 -6.39
C VAL A 232 -12.62 -8.40 -4.97
N ARG A 233 -11.77 -8.62 -3.96
CA ARG A 233 -12.14 -8.27 -2.57
C ARG A 233 -12.07 -6.76 -2.42
N ASN A 234 -12.90 -6.18 -1.54
CA ASN A 234 -12.86 -4.74 -1.26
C ASN A 234 -11.47 -4.30 -0.76
N ARG A 235 -10.78 -5.19 -0.02
CA ARG A 235 -9.37 -5.02 0.37
C ARG A 235 -8.45 -4.73 -0.82
N ASP A 236 -8.59 -5.51 -1.91
CA ASP A 236 -7.73 -5.38 -3.09
C ASP A 236 -7.96 -4.03 -3.78
N LEU A 237 -9.22 -3.57 -3.83
CA LEU A 237 -9.59 -2.25 -4.37
C LEU A 237 -8.94 -1.10 -3.59
N LYS A 238 -8.86 -1.24 -2.26
CA LYS A 238 -8.30 -0.25 -1.36
C LYS A 238 -6.78 -0.28 -1.26
N SER A 239 -6.10 -1.24 -1.89
CA SER A 239 -4.65 -1.40 -1.75
C SER A 239 -3.82 -0.26 -2.39
N ASN A 240 -4.38 0.46 -3.35
CA ASN A 240 -3.77 1.65 -3.96
C ASN A 240 -4.28 2.96 -3.33
N ASP A 241 -5.10 2.89 -2.28
CA ASP A 241 -5.60 4.08 -1.61
C ASP A 241 -4.42 4.89 -1.02
N PRO A 242 -4.43 6.24 -1.17
CA PRO A 242 -3.42 7.14 -0.62
C PRO A 242 -3.01 6.82 0.82
N VAL A 243 -3.96 6.48 1.69
CA VAL A 243 -3.68 6.20 3.10
C VAL A 243 -2.90 4.90 3.29
N GLN A 244 -3.18 3.86 2.49
CA GLN A 244 -2.51 2.56 2.58
C GLN A 244 -1.07 2.67 2.09
N ILE A 245 -0.86 3.39 0.98
CA ILE A 245 0.47 3.65 0.43
C ILE A 245 1.29 4.47 1.44
N ARG A 246 0.74 5.56 1.98
CA ARG A 246 1.42 6.34 3.03
C ARG A 246 1.80 5.48 4.22
N LEU A 247 0.83 4.74 4.78
CA LEU A 247 1.08 3.86 5.94
C LEU A 247 2.16 2.85 5.63
N LYS A 248 2.17 2.25 4.43
CA LYS A 248 3.22 1.30 4.02
C LYS A 248 4.62 1.91 4.08
N HIS A 249 4.78 3.15 3.64
CA HIS A 249 6.05 3.87 3.75
C HIS A 249 6.42 4.23 5.19
N GLU A 250 5.44 4.66 5.98
CA GLU A 250 5.64 4.97 7.40
C GLU A 250 6.02 3.73 8.21
N PHE A 251 5.36 2.60 7.99
CA PHE A 251 5.69 1.31 8.59
C PHE A 251 7.09 0.86 8.20
N ARG A 252 7.46 0.96 6.91
CA ARG A 252 8.81 0.63 6.46
C ARG A 252 9.89 1.43 7.18
N ARG A 253 9.67 2.74 7.38
CA ARG A 253 10.58 3.60 8.17
C ARG A 253 10.68 3.20 9.65
N GLN A 254 9.69 2.48 10.16
CA GLN A 254 9.67 1.92 11.51
C GLN A 254 10.13 0.45 11.55
N GLY A 255 10.65 -0.10 10.44
CA GLY A 255 11.12 -1.48 10.37
C GLY A 255 10.03 -2.53 10.16
N TYR A 256 8.81 -2.12 9.77
CA TYR A 256 7.69 -3.03 9.49
C TYR A 256 7.43 -3.21 8.00
N TYR A 257 7.24 -4.46 7.58
CA TYR A 257 6.70 -4.78 6.27
C TYR A 257 5.17 -4.77 6.34
N TYR A 258 4.54 -3.80 5.68
CA TYR A 258 3.07 -3.67 5.64
C TYR A 258 2.47 -4.31 4.39
N GLU A 259 1.76 -5.43 4.58
CA GLU A 259 1.09 -6.19 3.52
C GLU A 259 -0.28 -5.57 3.22
N ILE A 260 -0.39 -4.90 2.06
CA ILE A 260 -1.64 -4.24 1.64
C ILE A 260 -2.32 -4.88 0.43
N LYS A 261 -1.61 -5.74 -0.31
CA LYS A 261 -2.10 -6.44 -1.52
C LYS A 261 -2.13 -7.96 -1.34
N ARG A 262 -3.13 -8.62 -1.89
CA ARG A 262 -3.15 -10.09 -1.96
C ARG A 262 -1.97 -10.60 -2.80
N GLY A 263 -1.26 -11.61 -2.27
CA GLY A 263 -0.06 -12.17 -2.88
C GLY A 263 1.24 -11.42 -2.54
N GLU A 264 1.15 -10.28 -1.87
CA GLU A 264 2.27 -9.66 -1.16
C GLU A 264 2.51 -10.41 0.16
N GLU A 265 3.10 -11.60 0.08
CA GLU A 265 3.37 -12.44 1.26
C GLU A 265 4.85 -12.37 1.60
N TYR A 266 5.21 -11.53 2.58
CA TYR A 266 6.57 -11.34 3.06
C TYR A 266 7.25 -12.66 3.35
N ARG A 267 6.56 -13.60 4.03
CA ARG A 267 7.14 -14.91 4.39
C ARG A 267 7.56 -15.73 3.18
N LYS A 268 6.90 -15.57 2.03
CA LYS A 268 7.31 -16.22 0.78
C LYS A 268 8.46 -15.45 0.12
N MET A 269 8.40 -14.13 0.12
CA MET A 269 9.43 -13.27 -0.48
C MET A 269 10.75 -13.30 0.27
N ALA A 270 10.74 -13.28 1.59
CA ALA A 270 11.93 -13.31 2.45
C ALA A 270 12.75 -14.61 2.28
N LYS A 271 12.11 -15.72 1.87
CA LYS A 271 12.83 -16.95 1.49
C LYS A 271 13.63 -16.78 0.19
N LYS A 272 13.12 -15.96 -0.73
CA LYS A 272 13.72 -15.73 -2.06
C LYS A 272 14.73 -14.58 -2.03
N TYR A 273 14.55 -13.59 -1.15
CA TYR A 273 15.34 -12.37 -1.10
C TYR A 273 15.86 -12.13 0.33
N PRO A 274 17.07 -12.60 0.68
CA PRO A 274 17.63 -12.45 2.03
C PRO A 274 17.74 -11.00 2.53
N ALA A 275 17.92 -10.05 1.61
CA ALA A 275 17.93 -8.62 1.94
C ALA A 275 16.62 -8.14 2.57
N LEU A 276 15.46 -8.67 2.15
CA LEU A 276 14.17 -8.37 2.79
C LEU A 276 14.16 -8.84 4.25
N LYS A 277 14.74 -10.01 4.52
CA LYS A 277 14.79 -10.53 5.89
C LYS A 277 15.65 -9.64 6.79
N SER A 278 16.79 -9.18 6.29
CA SER A 278 17.65 -8.24 7.02
C SER A 278 17.01 -6.87 7.26
N GLU A 279 16.14 -6.43 6.35
CA GLU A 279 15.48 -5.11 6.46
C GLU A 279 14.37 -5.09 7.52
N PHE A 280 13.61 -6.18 7.65
CA PHE A 280 12.39 -6.19 8.47
C PHE A 280 12.45 -7.13 9.68
N ASP A 281 13.39 -8.07 9.75
CA ASP A 281 13.53 -9.05 10.85
C ASP A 281 12.20 -9.75 11.21
N ASP A 282 11.45 -10.16 10.18
CA ASP A 282 10.14 -10.81 10.29
C ASP A 282 9.04 -9.95 10.97
N ASN A 283 9.27 -8.64 11.14
CA ASN A 283 8.26 -7.66 11.55
C ASN A 283 7.28 -7.38 10.42
N VAL A 284 6.24 -8.21 10.33
CA VAL A 284 5.20 -8.11 9.31
C VAL A 284 3.88 -7.73 9.94
N ILE A 285 3.18 -6.80 9.30
CA ILE A 285 1.83 -6.41 9.67
C ILE A 285 0.95 -6.41 8.42
N ASP A 286 -0.25 -6.98 8.54
CA ASP A 286 -1.21 -7.11 7.45
C ASP A 286 -2.35 -6.09 7.64
N ASN A 287 -2.82 -5.48 6.55
CA ASN A 287 -3.84 -4.45 6.65
C ASN A 287 -5.22 -4.96 7.07
N GLU A 288 -5.57 -6.24 6.84
CA GLU A 288 -6.80 -6.82 7.40
C GLU A 288 -6.70 -6.93 8.92
N LEU A 289 -5.53 -7.32 9.44
CA LEU A 289 -5.30 -7.35 10.89
C LEU A 289 -5.41 -5.94 11.48
N VAL A 290 -4.74 -4.95 10.88
CA VAL A 290 -4.85 -3.54 11.31
C VAL A 290 -6.31 -3.10 11.30
N ALA A 291 -7.04 -3.34 10.20
CA ALA A 291 -8.44 -2.97 10.09
C ALA A 291 -9.28 -3.61 11.19
N LYS A 292 -9.11 -4.92 11.43
CA LYS A 292 -9.84 -5.66 12.47
C LYS A 292 -9.55 -5.13 13.88
N LEU A 293 -8.30 -4.79 14.18
CA LEU A 293 -7.91 -4.19 15.45
C LEU A 293 -8.49 -2.79 15.62
N LEU A 294 -8.46 -1.96 14.58
CA LEU A 294 -9.09 -0.64 14.59
C LEU A 294 -10.61 -0.72 14.79
N VAL A 295 -11.30 -1.65 14.12
CA VAL A 295 -12.74 -1.92 14.36
C VAL A 295 -12.95 -2.34 15.81
N THR A 296 -12.11 -3.23 16.35
CA THR A 296 -12.23 -3.73 17.72
C THR A 296 -12.23 -2.58 18.73
N VAL A 297 -11.31 -1.63 18.58
CA VAL A 297 -11.10 -0.55 19.56
C VAL A 297 -11.96 0.70 19.31
N ARG A 298 -12.43 0.92 18.07
CA ARG A 298 -13.25 2.10 17.69
C ARG A 298 -14.74 1.82 17.61
N MET A 299 -15.13 0.61 17.20
CA MET A 299 -16.53 0.23 16.95
C MET A 299 -17.00 -0.90 17.87
N GLY A 300 -16.06 -1.66 18.43
CA GLY A 300 -16.32 -2.72 19.39
C GLY A 300 -15.98 -4.12 18.87
N PRO A 301 -15.73 -5.07 19.79
CA PRO A 301 -15.25 -6.40 19.45
C PRO A 301 -16.32 -7.25 18.74
N ALA A 302 -17.60 -7.09 19.06
CA ALA A 302 -18.69 -7.78 18.37
C ALA A 302 -18.66 -7.49 16.85
N THR A 303 -18.53 -6.21 16.48
CA THR A 303 -18.41 -5.79 15.08
C THR A 303 -17.20 -6.40 14.40
N ALA A 304 -16.03 -6.38 15.04
CA ALA A 304 -14.78 -6.95 14.51
C ALA A 304 -14.83 -8.47 14.32
N LEU A 305 -15.69 -9.16 15.07
CA LEU A 305 -15.89 -10.62 15.01
C LEU A 305 -17.06 -11.03 14.13
N SER A 306 -17.90 -10.07 13.74
CA SER A 306 -19.07 -10.24 12.89
C SER A 306 -18.67 -10.19 11.39
N LYS A 307 -19.63 -9.82 10.52
CA LYS A 307 -19.55 -9.66 9.06
C LYS A 307 -18.10 -9.51 8.56
N GLY A 308 -17.56 -10.55 7.92
CA GLY A 308 -16.13 -10.79 7.69
C GLY A 308 -15.31 -9.63 7.12
N SER A 309 -13.97 -9.82 7.04
CA SER A 309 -12.99 -8.74 6.84
C SER A 309 -13.24 -7.82 5.64
N ASP A 310 -13.99 -8.25 4.64
CA ASP A 310 -14.36 -7.46 3.47
C ASP A 310 -15.14 -6.17 3.83
N MET A 311 -16.01 -6.21 4.85
CA MET A 311 -16.75 -5.03 5.34
C MET A 311 -15.85 -3.93 5.88
N PHE A 312 -14.65 -4.29 6.36
CA PHE A 312 -13.68 -3.32 6.86
C PHE A 312 -13.09 -2.47 5.74
N PHE A 313 -13.14 -2.99 4.51
CA PHE A 313 -12.66 -2.33 3.30
C PHE A 313 -13.78 -1.78 2.41
N SER A 314 -15.05 -2.01 2.77
CA SER A 314 -16.20 -1.29 2.24
C SER A 314 -16.71 -0.24 3.24
N ASP A 315 -17.76 -0.56 4.00
CA ASP A 315 -18.62 0.36 4.74
C ASP A 315 -17.89 1.09 5.87
N TYR A 316 -16.84 0.47 6.40
CA TYR A 316 -16.07 1.02 7.51
C TYR A 316 -14.76 1.66 7.09
N TYR A 317 -14.33 1.51 5.84
CA TYR A 317 -12.98 1.86 5.42
C TYR A 317 -12.59 3.30 5.74
N ASP A 318 -13.42 4.26 5.33
CA ASP A 318 -13.13 5.69 5.49
C ASP A 318 -13.11 6.12 6.97
N LYS A 319 -13.82 5.39 7.85
CA LYS A 319 -13.81 5.61 9.30
C LYS A 319 -12.57 5.00 9.99
N LEU A 320 -12.01 3.95 9.39
CA LEU A 320 -10.85 3.25 9.92
C LEU A 320 -9.56 3.93 9.44
N PHE A 321 -9.43 4.11 8.14
CA PHE A 321 -8.23 4.59 7.47
C PHE A 321 -8.35 6.05 7.06
N THR A 322 -8.48 6.93 8.06
CA THR A 322 -8.56 8.36 7.82
C THR A 322 -7.25 8.93 7.29
N PRO A 323 -7.27 10.05 6.54
CA PRO A 323 -6.06 10.70 6.05
C PRO A 323 -5.05 11.12 7.12
N ASN A 324 -5.42 11.15 8.40
CA ASN A 324 -4.52 11.47 9.52
C ASN A 324 -4.16 10.26 10.40
N LEU A 325 -4.60 9.04 10.03
CA LEU A 325 -4.25 7.82 10.77
C LEU A 325 -2.73 7.63 10.80
N SER A 326 -2.15 7.62 12.00
CA SER A 326 -0.70 7.40 12.18
C SER A 326 -0.38 5.92 12.36
N THR A 327 0.86 5.52 12.06
CA THR A 327 1.36 4.18 12.39
C THR A 327 1.31 3.87 13.88
N PHE A 328 1.46 4.86 14.77
CA PHE A 328 1.31 4.65 16.21
C PHE A 328 -0.11 4.22 16.58
N ASN A 329 -1.13 4.81 15.96
CA ASN A 329 -2.52 4.40 16.18
C ASN A 329 -2.81 2.98 15.66
N CYS A 330 -2.00 2.46 14.74
CA CYS A 330 -2.08 1.08 14.27
C CYS A 330 -1.27 0.11 15.15
N LEU A 331 -0.03 0.49 15.51
CA LEU A 331 0.91 -0.34 16.27
C LEU A 331 0.50 -0.51 17.72
N ALA A 332 -0.04 0.53 18.37
CA ALA A 332 -0.42 0.41 19.77
C ALA A 332 -1.49 -0.69 20.01
N PRO A 333 -2.63 -0.73 19.29
CA PRO A 333 -3.55 -1.86 19.36
C PRO A 333 -2.92 -3.20 18.96
N PHE A 334 -2.01 -3.20 17.99
CA PHE A 334 -1.29 -4.40 17.54
C PHE A 334 -0.39 -4.99 18.64
N TYR A 335 0.42 -4.17 19.32
CA TYR A 335 1.25 -4.62 20.43
C TYR A 335 0.43 -5.05 21.65
N LEU A 336 -0.67 -4.36 21.96
CA LEU A 336 -1.60 -4.83 22.99
C LEU A 336 -2.15 -6.20 22.62
N TYR A 337 -2.60 -6.37 21.38
CA TYR A 337 -3.09 -7.65 20.89
C TYR A 337 -2.02 -8.75 20.98
N ASP A 338 -0.77 -8.43 20.69
CA ASP A 338 0.36 -9.36 20.80
C ASP A 338 0.61 -9.80 22.25
N VAL A 339 0.66 -8.85 23.19
CA VAL A 339 0.80 -9.13 24.64
C VAL A 339 -0.35 -10.02 25.15
N ILE A 340 -1.58 -9.74 24.73
CA ILE A 340 -2.75 -10.54 25.12
C ILE A 340 -2.65 -11.96 24.52
N ARG A 341 -2.27 -12.07 23.25
CA ARG A 341 -2.11 -13.34 22.55
C ARG A 341 -1.02 -14.21 23.18
N ASP A 342 0.13 -13.62 23.51
CA ASP A 342 1.27 -14.35 24.07
C ASP A 342 0.99 -14.91 25.47
N THR A 343 0.12 -14.25 26.24
CA THR A 343 -0.36 -14.76 27.55
C THR A 343 -0.96 -16.17 27.44
N TYR A 344 -1.49 -16.56 26.28
CA TYR A 344 -2.17 -17.86 26.07
C TYR A 344 -1.52 -18.77 25.04
N ARG A 345 -0.39 -18.37 24.46
CA ARG A 345 0.45 -19.28 23.66
C ARG A 345 1.20 -20.29 24.54
N GLY A 346 1.40 -19.98 25.82
CA GLY A 346 1.87 -20.91 26.84
C GLY A 346 0.77 -21.88 27.28
N ASN A 347 1.16 -23.09 27.65
CA ASN A 347 0.32 -24.27 27.89
C ASN A 347 -0.61 -24.14 29.15
N THR A 348 -1.49 -23.13 29.21
CA THR A 348 -2.41 -22.94 30.32
C THR A 348 -3.61 -23.89 30.19
N LYS A 349 -3.54 -25.03 30.87
CA LYS A 349 -4.56 -26.10 30.90
C LYS A 349 -6.00 -25.60 31.15
N LYS A 350 -6.18 -24.45 31.81
CA LYS A 350 -7.48 -23.90 32.25
C LYS A 350 -8.52 -23.73 31.14
N PHE A 351 -8.10 -23.52 29.89
CA PHE A 351 -9.00 -23.33 28.74
C PHE A 351 -8.76 -24.36 27.60
N TYR A 352 -7.97 -25.41 27.82
CA TYR A 352 -7.66 -26.41 26.78
C TYR A 352 -8.85 -27.31 26.44
N SER A 353 -9.73 -27.60 27.41
CA SER A 353 -10.84 -28.53 27.22
C SER A 353 -11.90 -28.05 26.22
N PHE A 354 -12.04 -26.73 26.05
CA PHE A 354 -13.06 -26.10 25.19
C PHE A 354 -12.52 -25.52 23.87
N ASP A 355 -11.20 -25.49 23.71
CA ASP A 355 -10.51 -24.70 22.68
C ASP A 355 -9.79 -25.57 21.63
N LYS A 356 -10.25 -26.81 21.42
CA LYS A 356 -9.69 -27.71 20.38
C LYS A 356 -9.70 -27.05 18.99
N ASP A 357 -10.65 -26.12 18.75
CA ASP A 357 -10.81 -25.39 17.48
C ASP A 357 -10.51 -23.88 17.58
N TRP A 358 -9.88 -23.41 18.66
CA TRP A 358 -9.54 -21.98 18.87
C TRP A 358 -10.74 -21.01 18.79
N VAL A 359 -11.97 -21.50 19.01
CA VAL A 359 -13.22 -20.75 18.80
C VAL A 359 -13.41 -19.66 19.85
N PHE A 360 -13.08 -19.96 21.10
CA PHE A 360 -13.21 -18.99 22.20
C PHE A 360 -12.06 -18.01 22.24
N LYS A 361 -10.81 -18.52 22.35
CA LYS A 361 -9.66 -17.68 22.64
C LYS A 361 -9.47 -16.58 21.60
N ASN A 362 -9.51 -16.95 20.31
CA ASN A 362 -9.33 -15.98 19.22
C ASN A 362 -10.38 -14.86 19.23
N ARG A 363 -11.59 -15.15 19.70
CA ARG A 363 -12.67 -14.16 19.77
C ARG A 363 -12.56 -13.32 21.05
N ALA A 364 -12.32 -13.96 22.18
CA ALA A 364 -12.16 -13.30 23.47
C ALA A 364 -10.97 -12.32 23.48
N LEU A 365 -9.89 -12.58 22.72
CA LEU A 365 -8.78 -11.63 22.53
C LEU A 365 -9.26 -10.22 22.16
N HIS A 366 -10.26 -10.11 21.29
CA HIS A 366 -10.80 -8.81 20.87
C HIS A 366 -11.57 -8.11 21.99
N TYR A 367 -12.28 -8.85 22.84
CA TYR A 367 -12.94 -8.28 24.02
C TYR A 367 -11.93 -7.79 25.05
N VAL A 368 -10.90 -8.60 25.35
CA VAL A 368 -9.83 -8.19 26.26
C VAL A 368 -9.10 -6.96 25.73
N LEU A 369 -8.81 -6.92 24.42
CA LEU A 369 -8.23 -5.74 23.78
C LEU A 369 -9.12 -4.51 23.96
N ALA A 370 -10.44 -4.64 23.72
CA ALA A 370 -11.37 -3.54 23.89
C ALA A 370 -11.44 -3.04 25.34
N PHE A 371 -11.43 -3.94 26.33
CA PHE A 371 -11.39 -3.60 27.76
C PHE A 371 -10.09 -2.91 28.18
N ILE A 372 -8.95 -3.39 27.72
CA ILE A 372 -7.66 -2.73 28.01
C ILE A 372 -7.63 -1.36 27.32
N TYR A 373 -7.96 -1.28 26.04
CA TYR A 373 -7.91 -0.04 25.26
C TYR A 373 -8.81 1.06 25.83
N ARG A 374 -10.02 0.74 26.29
CA ARG A 374 -10.92 1.73 26.92
C ARG A 374 -10.41 2.25 28.26
N SER A 375 -9.59 1.47 28.97
CA SER A 375 -9.10 1.83 30.30
C SER A 375 -7.98 2.86 30.25
N ILE A 376 -7.26 2.94 29.12
CA ILE A 376 -6.10 3.82 28.94
C ILE A 376 -6.55 5.28 28.87
N ASP A 377 -5.79 6.16 29.53
CA ASP A 377 -6.02 7.60 29.51
C ASP A 377 -5.60 8.20 28.16
N LYS A 378 -6.60 8.67 27.40
CA LYS A 378 -6.42 9.21 26.04
C LYS A 378 -6.12 10.70 26.01
N SER A 379 -5.99 11.36 27.16
CA SER A 379 -5.61 12.79 27.24
C SER A 379 -4.15 13.05 26.84
N ARG A 380 -3.33 12.00 26.81
CA ARG A 380 -1.92 12.00 26.39
C ARG A 380 -1.74 11.27 25.07
N ASN A 381 -0.58 11.45 24.42
CA ASN A 381 -0.20 10.72 23.20
C ASN A 381 0.29 9.29 23.52
N TRP A 382 -0.53 8.54 24.25
CA TRP A 382 -0.17 7.26 24.84
C TRP A 382 0.19 6.22 23.77
N GLU A 383 -0.39 6.28 22.57
CA GLU A 383 -0.04 5.34 21.49
C GLU A 383 1.43 5.47 21.12
N LYS A 384 1.92 6.70 20.98
CA LYS A 384 3.32 6.98 20.65
C LYS A 384 4.24 6.54 21.78
N ASP A 385 3.89 6.87 23.02
CA ASP A 385 4.69 6.56 24.20
C ASP A 385 4.76 5.03 24.41
N PHE A 386 3.63 4.33 24.25
CA PHE A 386 3.55 2.88 24.37
C PHE A 386 4.33 2.16 23.29
N VAL A 387 4.23 2.61 22.03
CA VAL A 387 5.01 2.04 20.92
C VAL A 387 6.50 2.28 21.14
N SER A 388 6.89 3.45 21.64
CA SER A 388 8.29 3.74 22.00
C SER A 388 8.78 2.84 23.14
N PHE A 389 7.98 2.63 24.19
CA PHE A 389 8.29 1.69 25.25
C PHE A 389 8.46 0.26 24.70
N TYR A 390 7.51 -0.22 23.88
CA TYR A 390 7.56 -1.57 23.33
C TYR A 390 8.84 -1.81 22.52
N GLY A 391 9.22 -0.84 21.66
CA GLY A 391 10.42 -0.95 20.83
C GLY A 391 11.75 -0.72 21.54
N LYS A 392 11.79 0.01 22.67
CA LYS A 392 13.04 0.38 23.36
C LYS A 392 13.22 -0.25 24.73
N SER A 393 12.20 -0.94 25.26
CA SER A 393 12.26 -1.50 26.61
C SER A 393 13.38 -2.54 26.72
N THR A 394 14.06 -2.54 27.87
CA THR A 394 14.96 -3.66 28.20
C THR A 394 14.13 -4.92 28.34
N LYS A 395 14.75 -6.09 28.09
CA LYS A 395 14.11 -7.40 28.28
C LYS A 395 13.44 -7.51 29.67
N THR A 396 14.10 -7.01 30.70
CA THR A 396 13.59 -6.99 32.08
C THR A 396 12.40 -6.05 32.25
N GLY A 397 12.44 -4.86 31.63
CA GLY A 397 11.34 -3.89 31.65
C GLY A 397 10.08 -4.45 30.99
N TYR A 398 10.22 -5.01 29.78
CA TYR A 398 9.12 -5.67 29.09
C TYR A 398 8.55 -6.85 29.89
N GLN A 399 9.40 -7.71 30.46
CA GLN A 399 8.95 -8.83 31.28
C GLN A 399 8.18 -8.38 32.52
N ARG A 400 8.59 -7.29 33.18
CA ARG A 400 7.87 -6.73 34.33
C ARG A 400 6.48 -6.24 33.93
N PHE A 401 6.39 -5.49 32.82
CA PHE A 401 5.11 -5.04 32.26
C PHE A 401 4.22 -6.24 31.89
N SER A 402 4.75 -7.19 31.12
CA SER A 402 4.04 -8.39 30.66
C SER A 402 3.47 -9.20 31.83
N ARG A 403 4.24 -9.46 32.90
CA ARG A 403 3.74 -10.16 34.11
C ARG A 403 2.62 -9.42 34.83
N LYS A 404 2.67 -8.08 34.88
CA LYS A 404 1.58 -7.28 35.49
C LYS A 404 0.33 -7.34 34.62
N MET A 405 0.49 -7.22 33.30
CA MET A 405 -0.61 -7.30 32.33
C MET A 405 -1.24 -8.69 32.29
N GLU A 406 -0.44 -9.76 32.34
CA GLU A 406 -0.91 -11.16 32.34
C GLU A 406 -1.95 -11.41 33.44
N LYS A 407 -1.76 -10.86 34.65
CA LYS A 407 -2.72 -10.99 35.76
C LYS A 407 -4.07 -10.36 35.43
N ILE A 408 -4.07 -9.21 34.76
CA ILE A 408 -5.30 -8.50 34.35
C ILE A 408 -5.96 -9.21 33.19
N ILE A 409 -5.18 -9.56 32.17
CA ILE A 409 -5.62 -10.30 30.98
C ILE A 409 -6.32 -11.60 31.40
N ASN A 410 -5.69 -12.39 32.30
CA ASN A 410 -6.26 -13.62 32.81
C ASN A 410 -7.64 -13.43 33.48
N LYS A 411 -7.83 -12.31 34.18
CA LYS A 411 -9.13 -11.99 34.81
C LYS A 411 -10.18 -11.58 33.79
N TYR A 412 -9.82 -10.77 32.79
CA TYR A 412 -10.75 -10.46 31.70
C TYR A 412 -11.23 -11.72 30.98
N PHE A 413 -10.31 -12.63 30.63
CA PHE A 413 -10.68 -13.91 30.04
C PHE A 413 -11.61 -14.74 30.94
N GLU A 414 -11.34 -14.79 32.24
CA GLU A 414 -12.21 -15.48 33.21
C GLU A 414 -13.63 -14.91 33.22
N TYR A 415 -13.79 -13.59 33.19
CA TYR A 415 -15.11 -12.94 33.16
C TYR A 415 -15.84 -13.14 31.83
N ILE A 416 -15.13 -13.03 30.71
CA ILE A 416 -15.69 -13.32 29.39
C ILE A 416 -16.17 -14.78 29.34
N TYR A 417 -15.36 -15.71 29.85
CA TYR A 417 -15.69 -17.13 29.89
C TYR A 417 -16.93 -17.42 30.73
N LYS A 418 -17.02 -16.87 31.95
CA LYS A 418 -18.19 -17.04 32.85
C LYS A 418 -19.49 -16.43 32.32
N THR A 419 -19.41 -15.54 31.33
CA THR A 419 -20.60 -14.97 30.66
C THR A 419 -20.94 -15.73 29.38
N TRP A 420 -19.95 -16.35 28.75
CA TRP A 420 -20.13 -17.12 27.53
C TRP A 420 -20.84 -18.47 27.76
N ASP A 421 -20.71 -19.05 28.96
CA ASP A 421 -21.37 -20.30 29.37
C ASP A 421 -22.90 -20.15 29.58
N GLU A 422 -23.48 -18.96 29.41
CA GLU A 422 -24.92 -18.71 29.57
C GLU A 422 -25.69 -18.90 28.25
N LYS A 423 -26.17 -20.13 28.00
CA LYS A 423 -27.33 -20.56 27.17
C LYS A 423 -27.66 -19.94 25.77
N GLU A 424 -26.84 -19.09 25.16
CA GLU A 424 -27.01 -18.65 23.77
C GLU A 424 -25.90 -19.17 22.85
N TYR A 425 -26.29 -19.71 21.69
CA TYR A 425 -25.45 -20.18 20.56
C TYR A 425 -23.94 -19.96 20.75
N TYR A 426 -23.26 -21.01 21.25
CA TYR A 426 -21.83 -21.05 21.60
C TYR A 426 -20.91 -20.38 20.56
N ASN A 427 -21.24 -20.56 19.28
CA ASN A 427 -20.46 -20.04 18.14
C ASN A 427 -20.77 -18.60 17.73
N THR A 428 -21.81 -17.95 18.26
CA THR A 428 -22.22 -16.59 17.86
C THR A 428 -22.33 -15.61 19.03
N TYR A 429 -22.30 -16.09 20.28
CA TYR A 429 -22.35 -15.22 21.47
C TYR A 429 -21.39 -14.03 21.37
N LEU A 430 -20.09 -14.25 21.13
CA LEU A 430 -19.10 -13.17 21.05
C LEU A 430 -19.27 -12.24 19.82
N GLN A 431 -20.18 -12.55 18.89
CA GLN A 431 -20.54 -11.70 17.75
C GLN A 431 -21.76 -10.81 18.03
N SER A 432 -22.52 -11.10 19.10
CA SER A 432 -23.70 -10.33 19.48
C SER A 432 -23.30 -8.96 20.03
N SER A 433 -24.01 -7.91 19.62
CA SER A 433 -23.85 -6.56 20.14
C SER A 433 -24.20 -6.46 21.63
N LYS A 434 -24.96 -7.42 22.18
CA LYS A 434 -25.34 -7.48 23.61
C LYS A 434 -24.21 -7.99 24.51
N THR A 435 -23.23 -8.70 23.97
CA THR A 435 -22.27 -9.46 24.77
C THR A 435 -21.39 -8.58 25.66
N MET A 436 -20.92 -7.45 25.14
CA MET A 436 -20.19 -6.47 25.95
C MET A 436 -21.05 -5.94 27.11
N LYS A 437 -22.33 -5.68 26.86
CA LYS A 437 -23.28 -5.23 27.88
C LYS A 437 -23.49 -6.32 28.93
N ASN A 438 -23.70 -7.57 28.53
CA ASN A 438 -23.90 -8.68 29.46
C ASN A 438 -22.70 -8.88 30.39
N ILE A 439 -21.48 -8.84 29.85
CA ILE A 439 -20.25 -8.94 30.65
C ILE A 439 -20.17 -7.79 31.66
N LEU A 440 -20.49 -6.56 31.23
CA LEU A 440 -20.46 -5.38 32.12
C LEU A 440 -21.57 -5.38 33.17
N THR A 441 -22.75 -5.90 32.84
CA THR A 441 -23.84 -6.07 33.82
C THR A 441 -23.44 -7.07 34.92
N LYS A 442 -22.75 -8.15 34.55
CA LYS A 442 -22.40 -9.23 35.48
C LYS A 442 -21.12 -8.97 36.29
N PHE A 443 -20.13 -8.28 35.70
CA PHE A 443 -18.79 -8.10 36.28
C PHE A 443 -18.34 -6.63 36.30
N GLY A 444 -19.27 -5.68 36.32
CA GLY A 444 -18.97 -4.25 36.16
C GLY A 444 -18.03 -3.69 37.23
N GLU A 445 -18.22 -4.07 38.49
CA GLU A 445 -17.37 -3.63 39.61
C GLU A 445 -15.96 -4.20 39.51
N GLU A 446 -15.84 -5.50 39.23
CA GLU A 446 -14.53 -6.15 39.08
C GLU A 446 -13.77 -5.61 37.89
N ILE A 447 -14.46 -5.37 36.78
CA ILE A 447 -13.89 -4.76 35.59
C ILE A 447 -13.42 -3.32 35.89
N SER A 448 -14.16 -2.53 36.65
CA SER A 448 -13.71 -1.19 37.10
C SER A 448 -12.41 -1.29 37.93
N GLY A 449 -12.32 -2.31 38.78
CA GLY A 449 -11.09 -2.63 39.52
C GLY A 449 -9.91 -3.00 38.60
N LEU A 450 -10.15 -3.72 37.50
CA LEU A 450 -9.14 -4.00 36.48
C LEU A 450 -8.75 -2.74 35.69
N ASP A 451 -9.71 -1.91 35.30
CA ASP A 451 -9.49 -0.65 34.58
C ASP A 451 -8.52 0.26 35.36
N ASN A 452 -8.71 0.40 36.68
CA ASN A 452 -7.80 1.17 37.53
C ASN A 452 -6.40 0.58 37.60
N LYS A 453 -6.26 -0.75 37.69
CA LYS A 453 -4.96 -1.43 37.67
C LYS A 453 -4.25 -1.24 36.33
N THR A 454 -4.99 -1.32 35.22
CA THR A 454 -4.43 -1.06 33.89
C THR A 454 -3.93 0.38 33.78
N LYS A 455 -4.70 1.38 34.22
CA LYS A 455 -4.24 2.79 34.27
C LYS A 455 -2.95 2.95 35.05
N THR A 456 -2.84 2.34 36.23
CA THR A 456 -1.62 2.40 37.04
C THR A 456 -0.42 1.80 36.30
N ILE A 457 -0.57 0.63 35.69
CA ILE A 457 0.51 0.00 34.91
C ILE A 457 0.96 0.89 33.76
N PHE A 458 0.03 1.47 33.00
CA PHE A 458 0.38 2.34 31.88
C PHE A 458 1.05 3.63 32.36
N ARG A 459 0.65 4.21 33.50
CA ARG A 459 1.35 5.38 34.07
C ARG A 459 2.78 5.10 34.52
N GLU A 460 3.13 3.85 34.83
CA GLU A 460 4.51 3.48 35.16
C GLU A 460 5.39 3.31 33.91
N VAL A 461 4.77 3.13 32.74
CA VAL A 461 5.40 2.70 31.49
C VAL A 461 5.47 3.83 30.45
N LEU A 462 4.44 4.67 30.41
CA LEU A 462 4.34 5.89 29.60
C LEU A 462 4.88 7.08 30.39
#